data_AF-E8LE83-F1
#
_entry.id   AF-E8LE83-F1
#
_cell.length_a   1.000
_cell.length_b   1.000
_cell.length_c   1.000
_cell.angle_alpha   90.00
_cell.angle_beta   90.00
_cell.angle_gamma   90.00
#
_symmetry.space_group_name_H-M   'P 1'
#
loop_
_entity.id
_entity.type
_entity.pdbx_description
1 polymer ?
#
loop_
_entity_poly.entity_id
_entity_poly.type
_entity_poly.pdbx_seq_one_letter_code
_entity_poly.pdbx_strand_id
1 'polypeptide(L)'
;MNFIALFFLCVRMFHFIHSHRIAYLLQRFSRILDERRANPGRKQVIIIDGSATTFIIYFLLDVFFLLYCIWLMLHDTTWTPGFLLLVIAALESLAIHARISGAYDEDEEGFVYPRTWLRYLCFGESMFILLRLFEGA
;
A
#
# COMPACT_ATOMS: atom_id res chain seq x y z
N MET A 1 -12.43 -22.07 6.91
CA MET A 1 -12.71 -20.62 6.78
C MET A 1 -11.64 -19.85 7.52
N ASN A 2 -10.83 -19.07 6.79
CA ASN A 2 -9.67 -18.39 7.37
C ASN A 2 -10.03 -16.94 7.72
N PHE A 3 -10.43 -16.67 8.96
CA PHE A 3 -10.89 -15.33 9.40
C PHE A 3 -9.84 -14.23 9.25
N ILE A 4 -8.55 -14.61 9.23
CA ILE A 4 -7.44 -13.69 8.99
C ILE A 4 -7.48 -13.16 7.55
N ALA A 5 -7.82 -14.00 6.57
CA ALA A 5 -7.98 -13.57 5.18
C ALA A 5 -9.13 -12.57 5.02
N LEU A 6 -10.24 -12.77 5.73
CA LEU A 6 -11.38 -11.84 5.75
C LEU A 6 -11.01 -10.48 6.37
N PHE A 7 -10.22 -10.48 7.45
CA PHE A 7 -9.70 -9.24 8.03
C PHE A 7 -8.87 -8.45 7.01
N PHE A 8 -7.94 -9.11 6.31
CA PHE A 8 -7.12 -8.45 5.30
C PHE A 8 -7.90 -8.04 4.04
N LEU A 9 -9.00 -8.74 3.73
CA LEU A 9 -9.94 -8.32 2.70
C LEU A 9 -10.57 -6.96 3.06
N CYS A 10 -11.05 -6.80 4.29
CA CYS A 10 -11.59 -5.53 4.77
C CYS A 10 -10.52 -4.42 4.78
N VAL A 11 -9.29 -4.72 5.23
CA VAL A 11 -8.16 -3.78 5.22
C VAL A 11 -7.83 -3.30 3.81
N ARG A 12 -7.76 -4.22 2.85
CA ARG A 12 -7.48 -3.89 1.45
C ARG A 12 -8.59 -3.05 0.82
N MET A 13 -9.86 -3.33 1.13
CA MET A 13 -10.99 -2.52 0.66
C MET A 13 -10.93 -1.10 1.22
N PHE A 14 -10.54 -0.97 2.49
CA PHE A 14 -10.36 0.34 3.13
C PHE A 14 -9.16 1.12 2.54
N HIS A 15 -8.05 0.43 2.24
CA HIS A 15 -6.89 0.98 1.55
C HIS A 15 -7.26 1.49 0.15
N PHE A 16 -8.07 0.75 -0.60
CA PHE A 16 -8.53 1.15 -1.93
C PHE A 16 -9.28 2.49 -1.92
N ILE A 17 -10.23 2.65 -0.97
CA ILE A 17 -11.03 3.88 -0.82
C ILE A 17 -10.15 5.10 -0.49
N HIS A 18 -9.12 4.91 0.33
CA HIS A 18 -8.27 6.01 0.83
C HIS A 18 -6.94 6.17 0.07
N SER A 19 -6.73 5.40 -0.99
CA SER A 19 -5.47 5.31 -1.74
C SER A 19 -4.87 6.66 -2.16
N HIS A 20 -5.68 7.61 -2.65
CA HIS A 20 -5.18 8.95 -3.01
C HIS A 20 -4.64 9.72 -1.82
N ARG A 21 -5.33 9.67 -0.66
CA ARG A 21 -4.87 10.35 0.55
C ARG A 21 -3.59 9.72 1.09
N ILE A 22 -3.48 8.39 1.01
CA ILE A 22 -2.29 7.66 1.46
C ILE A 22 -1.08 8.04 0.62
N ALA A 23 -1.21 8.04 -0.70
CA ALA A 23 -0.13 8.42 -1.61
C ALA A 23 0.30 9.90 -1.45
N TYR A 24 -0.66 10.81 -1.25
CA TYR A 24 -0.37 12.23 -0.97
C TYR A 24 0.43 12.38 0.32
N LEU A 25 -0.03 11.72 1.40
CA LEU A 25 0.64 11.78 2.70
C LEU A 25 2.03 11.15 2.66
N LEU A 26 2.19 10.01 1.98
CA LEU A 26 3.47 9.32 1.83
C LEU A 26 4.51 10.20 1.12
N GLN A 27 4.13 10.82 0.00
CA GLN A 27 5.04 11.69 -0.76
C GLN A 27 5.36 12.98 -0.01
N ARG A 28 4.39 13.53 0.73
CA ARG A 28 4.60 14.69 1.59
C ARG A 28 5.56 14.36 2.75
N PHE A 29 5.44 13.19 3.36
CA PHE A 29 6.39 12.71 4.38
C PHE A 29 7.80 12.53 3.80
N SER A 30 7.93 11.94 2.60
CA SER A 30 9.22 11.81 1.93
C SER A 30 9.87 13.18 1.70
N ARG A 31 9.11 14.15 1.20
CA ARG A 31 9.63 15.50 0.95
C ARG A 31 10.08 16.21 2.23
N ILE A 32 9.35 16.04 3.33
CA ILE A 32 9.75 16.58 4.65
C ILE A 32 11.06 15.93 5.12
N LEU A 33 11.23 14.61 4.94
CA LEU A 33 12.47 13.90 5.28
C LEU A 33 13.65 14.39 4.43
N ASP A 34 13.44 14.61 3.14
CA ASP A 34 14.46 15.11 2.21
C ASP A 34 14.86 16.55 2.54
N GLU A 35 13.89 17.43 2.84
CA GLU A 35 14.14 18.80 3.29
C GLU A 35 14.92 18.85 4.62
N ARG A 36 14.64 17.91 5.53
CA ARG A 36 15.37 17.77 6.80
C ARG A 36 16.81 17.31 6.58
N ARG A 37 17.04 16.38 5.64
CA ARG A 37 18.39 15.95 5.24
C ARG A 37 19.18 17.09 4.59
N ALA A 38 18.53 17.91 3.78
CA ALA A 38 19.14 19.06 3.12
C ALA A 38 19.48 20.21 4.09
N ASN A 39 18.72 20.38 5.18
CA ASN A 39 18.90 21.48 6.14
C ASN A 39 18.99 20.99 7.60
N PRO A 40 20.10 20.35 8.01
CA PRO A 40 20.23 19.71 9.33
C PRO A 40 20.15 20.67 10.53
N GLY A 41 20.35 21.98 10.32
CA GLY A 41 20.32 23.00 11.39
C GLY A 41 18.94 23.62 11.67
N ARG A 42 17.92 23.37 10.85
CA ARG A 42 16.57 23.95 11.05
C ARG A 42 15.68 23.01 11.86
N LYS A 43 15.19 23.49 13.02
CA LYS A 43 14.15 22.79 13.79
C LYS A 43 12.81 22.89 13.03
N GLN A 44 12.50 21.91 12.20
CA GLN A 44 11.17 21.78 11.61
C GLN A 44 10.19 21.27 12.67
N VAL A 45 9.15 22.06 12.96
CA VAL A 45 8.03 21.65 13.81
C VAL A 45 7.01 20.97 12.91
N ILE A 46 6.93 19.64 12.97
CA ILE A 46 5.93 18.86 12.25
C ILE A 46 4.65 18.91 13.08
N ILE A 47 3.66 19.67 12.62
CA ILE A 47 2.34 19.70 13.24
C ILE A 47 1.60 18.45 12.74
N ILE A 48 1.48 17.46 13.63
CA ILE A 48 0.78 16.20 13.39
C ILE A 48 -0.71 16.49 13.56
N ASP A 49 -1.40 16.67 12.44
CA ASP A 49 -2.87 16.77 12.40
C ASP A 49 -3.51 15.37 12.39
N GLY A 50 -4.83 15.27 12.60
CA GLY A 50 -5.56 14.00 12.65
C GLY A 50 -5.35 13.09 11.43
N SER A 51 -5.00 13.66 10.26
CA SER A 51 -4.65 12.88 9.05
C SER A 51 -3.35 12.09 9.18
N ALA A 52 -2.39 12.55 9.98
CA ALA A 52 -1.14 11.85 10.23
C ALA A 52 -1.36 10.62 11.14
N THR A 53 -2.30 10.68 12.08
CA THR A 53 -2.73 9.51 12.84
C THR A 53 -3.35 8.46 11.92
N THR A 54 -4.19 8.88 10.97
CA THR A 54 -4.75 7.96 9.97
C THR A 54 -3.65 7.32 9.12
N PHE A 55 -2.66 8.10 8.67
CA PHE A 55 -1.49 7.61 7.95
C PHE A 55 -0.71 6.54 8.73
N ILE A 56 -0.44 6.76 10.02
CA ILE A 56 0.28 5.78 10.86
C ILE A 56 -0.49 4.46 10.95
N ILE A 57 -1.80 4.53 11.12
CA ILE A 57 -2.65 3.32 11.16
C ILE A 57 -2.58 2.58 9.83
N TYR A 58 -2.65 3.27 8.69
CA TYR A 58 -2.51 2.64 7.38
C TYR A 58 -1.16 1.95 7.22
N PHE A 59 -0.07 2.64 7.57
CA PHE A 59 1.27 2.07 7.49
C PHE A 59 1.41 0.81 8.33
N LEU A 60 0.85 0.79 9.54
CA LEU A 60 0.83 -0.41 10.39
C LEU A 60 0.03 -1.55 9.76
N LEU A 61 -1.13 -1.25 9.17
CA LEU A 61 -1.95 -2.25 8.47
C LEU A 61 -1.23 -2.86 7.27
N ASP A 62 -0.50 -2.06 6.49
CA ASP A 62 0.31 -2.55 5.37
C ASP A 62 1.48 -3.42 5.84
N VAL A 63 2.14 -3.06 6.94
CA VAL A 63 3.18 -3.89 7.56
C VAL A 63 2.59 -5.23 8.04
N PHE A 64 1.42 -5.22 8.69
CA PHE A 64 0.74 -6.46 9.08
C PHE A 64 0.33 -7.30 7.87
N PHE A 65 -0.13 -6.67 6.79
CA PHE A 65 -0.45 -7.35 5.53
C PHE A 65 0.79 -8.01 4.91
N LEU A 66 1.93 -7.31 4.91
CA LEU A 66 3.19 -7.86 4.46
C LEU A 66 3.61 -9.09 5.29
N LEU A 67 3.56 -8.98 6.62
CA LEU A 67 3.86 -10.10 7.52
C LEU A 67 2.93 -11.29 7.26
N TYR A 68 1.65 -11.04 6.98
CA TYR A 68 0.70 -12.09 6.62
C TYR A 68 1.04 -12.77 5.28
N CYS A 69 1.42 -12.01 4.26
CA CYS A 69 1.86 -12.58 2.98
C CYS A 69 3.12 -13.45 3.14
N ILE A 70 4.08 -12.99 3.93
CA ILE A 70 5.29 -13.77 4.26
C ILE A 70 4.91 -15.04 5.02
N TRP A 71 3.99 -14.96 5.99
CA TRP A 71 3.51 -16.11 6.73
C TRP A 71 2.79 -17.14 5.83
N LEU A 72 1.98 -16.67 4.86
CA LEU A 72 1.35 -17.53 3.86
C LEU A 72 2.38 -18.25 2.96
N MET A 73 3.47 -17.57 2.60
CA MET A 73 4.58 -18.16 1.85
C MET A 73 5.35 -19.22 2.65
N LEU A 74 5.27 -19.24 3.98
CA LEU A 74 5.94 -20.27 4.78
C LEU A 74 5.15 -21.59 4.86
N HIS A 75 3.93 -21.63 4.31
CA HIS A 75 3.07 -22.81 4.31
C HIS A 75 2.97 -23.41 2.91
N ASP A 76 3.25 -24.71 2.77
CA ASP A 76 3.30 -25.41 1.47
C ASP A 76 1.98 -25.35 0.68
N THR A 77 0.84 -25.34 1.36
CA THR A 77 -0.49 -25.32 0.73
C THR A 77 -0.95 -23.92 0.30
N THR A 78 -0.38 -22.86 0.88
CA THR A 78 -0.77 -21.46 0.61
C THR A 78 0.37 -20.61 0.06
N TRP A 79 1.45 -21.26 -0.38
CA TRP A 79 2.63 -20.60 -0.94
C TRP A 79 2.29 -19.76 -2.18
N THR A 80 1.60 -20.35 -3.16
CA THR A 80 1.22 -19.69 -4.42
C THR A 80 0.37 -18.43 -4.20
N PRO A 81 -0.73 -18.46 -3.43
CA PRO A 81 -1.52 -17.26 -3.19
C PRO A 81 -0.75 -16.22 -2.35
N GLY A 82 0.09 -16.64 -1.40
CA GLY A 82 0.95 -15.72 -0.62
C GLY A 82 1.96 -14.98 -1.49
N PHE A 83 2.63 -15.68 -2.41
CA PHE A 83 3.57 -15.09 -3.36
C PHE A 83 2.89 -14.10 -4.31
N LEU A 84 1.75 -14.48 -4.88
CA LEU A 84 0.98 -13.62 -5.79
C LEU A 84 0.53 -12.33 -5.09
N LEU A 85 0.03 -12.39 -3.86
CA LEU A 85 -0.34 -11.20 -3.09
C LEU A 85 0.83 -10.25 -2.87
N LEU A 86 2.02 -10.80 -2.61
CA LEU A 86 3.23 -10.01 -2.41
C LEU A 86 3.70 -9.35 -3.71
N VAL A 87 3.64 -10.07 -4.84
CA VAL A 87 3.97 -9.53 -6.17
C VAL A 87 3.00 -8.42 -6.56
N ILE A 88 1.69 -8.62 -6.39
CA ILE A 88 0.67 -7.61 -6.72
C ILE A 88 0.86 -6.34 -5.87
N ALA A 89 1.14 -6.50 -4.57
CA ALA A 89 1.43 -5.38 -3.69
C ALA A 89 2.70 -4.62 -4.11
N ALA A 90 3.76 -5.35 -4.53
CA ALA A 90 4.99 -4.75 -5.02
C ALA A 90 4.81 -4.05 -6.37
N LEU A 91 3.99 -4.59 -7.27
CA LEU A 91 3.72 -4.03 -8.59
C LEU A 91 3.11 -2.63 -8.53
N GLU A 92 2.17 -2.41 -7.61
CA GLU A 92 1.55 -1.09 -7.41
C GLU A 92 2.60 -0.03 -6.99
N SER A 93 3.48 -0.39 -6.06
CA SER A 93 4.58 0.49 -5.62
C SER A 93 5.65 0.69 -6.71
N LEU A 94 5.98 -0.37 -7.45
CA LEU A 94 6.97 -0.36 -8.52
C LEU A 94 6.53 0.53 -9.68
N ALA A 95 5.25 0.48 -10.08
CA ALA A 95 4.72 1.28 -11.17
C ALA A 95 4.91 2.79 -10.93
N ILE A 96 4.73 3.22 -9.67
CA ILE A 96 4.91 4.61 -9.24
C ILE A 96 6.40 4.96 -9.17
N HIS A 97 7.23 4.13 -8.54
CA HIS A 97 8.65 4.41 -8.34
C HIS A 97 9.45 4.39 -9.64
N ALA A 98 9.19 3.41 -10.52
CA ALA A 98 9.89 3.26 -11.80
C ALA A 98 9.37 4.21 -12.89
N ARG A 99 8.34 5.02 -12.60
CA ARG A 99 7.70 5.94 -13.56
C ARG A 99 7.39 5.25 -14.89
N ILE A 100 6.71 4.11 -14.81
CA ILE A 100 6.35 3.34 -16.01
C ILE A 100 5.30 4.14 -16.80
N SER A 101 5.64 4.50 -18.04
CA SER A 101 4.75 5.29 -18.91
C SER A 101 3.36 4.66 -19.02
N GLY A 102 2.31 5.43 -18.73
CA GLY A 102 0.92 5.00 -18.78
C GLY A 102 0.39 4.29 -17.53
N ALA A 103 1.25 4.04 -16.54
CA ALA A 103 0.90 3.39 -15.27
C ALA A 103 0.75 4.39 -14.10
N TYR A 104 1.16 5.64 -14.28
CA TYR A 104 1.02 6.71 -13.30
C TYR A 104 0.40 7.98 -13.91
N ASP A 105 -0.23 8.79 -13.06
CA ASP A 105 -0.64 10.17 -13.36
C ASP A 105 0.12 11.12 -12.42
N GLU A 106 0.48 12.30 -12.93
CA GLU A 106 1.13 13.38 -12.18
C GLU A 106 0.12 14.50 -11.93
N ASP A 107 0.04 14.95 -10.68
CA ASP A 107 -0.77 16.10 -10.27
C ASP A 107 -0.01 17.43 -10.48
N GLU A 108 -0.72 18.56 -10.47
CA GLU A 108 -0.13 19.90 -10.69
C GLU A 108 0.96 20.26 -9.66
N GLU A 109 0.89 19.66 -8.46
CA GLU A 109 1.88 19.81 -7.39
C GLU A 109 3.10 18.85 -7.54
N GLY A 110 3.16 18.06 -8.61
CA GLY A 110 4.23 17.09 -8.92
C GLY A 110 4.11 15.75 -8.19
N PHE A 111 2.95 15.46 -7.58
CA PHE A 111 2.68 14.20 -6.90
C PHE A 111 2.33 13.10 -7.92
N VAL A 112 2.88 11.91 -7.72
CA VAL A 112 2.75 10.77 -8.66
C VAL A 112 1.79 9.74 -8.07
N TYR A 113 0.72 9.41 -8.76
CA TYR A 113 -0.27 8.42 -8.32
C TYR A 113 -0.39 7.28 -9.34
N PRO A 114 -0.70 6.04 -8.90
CA PRO A 114 -0.95 4.97 -9.85
C PRO A 114 -2.24 5.27 -10.61
N ARG A 115 -2.26 4.98 -11.92
CA ARG A 115 -3.47 5.16 -12.73
C ARG A 115 -4.63 4.33 -12.19
N THR A 116 -5.82 4.88 -12.31
CA THR A 116 -7.08 4.28 -11.88
C THR A 116 -7.24 2.84 -12.37
N TRP A 117 -6.94 2.55 -13.64
CA TRP A 117 -7.07 1.20 -14.21
C TRP A 117 -6.12 0.19 -13.54
N LEU A 118 -4.87 0.57 -13.29
CA LEU A 118 -3.88 -0.30 -12.66
C LEU A 118 -4.26 -0.57 -11.20
N ARG A 119 -4.75 0.46 -10.51
CA ARG A 119 -5.27 0.34 -9.14
C ARG A 119 -6.42 -0.65 -9.06
N TYR A 120 -7.40 -0.55 -9.95
CA TYR A 120 -8.53 -1.49 -9.99
C TYR A 120 -8.08 -2.93 -10.30
N LEU A 121 -7.08 -3.11 -11.18
CA LEU A 121 -6.55 -4.42 -11.52
C LEU A 121 -5.84 -5.07 -10.32
N CYS A 122 -4.88 -4.38 -9.70
CA CYS A 122 -4.17 -4.89 -8.52
C CYS A 122 -5.13 -5.14 -7.34
N PHE A 123 -6.12 -4.27 -7.16
CA PHE A 123 -7.15 -4.45 -6.14
C PHE A 123 -8.03 -5.68 -6.43
N GLY A 124 -8.51 -5.84 -7.66
CA GLY A 124 -9.35 -6.95 -8.06
C GLY A 124 -8.66 -8.31 -7.88
N GLU A 125 -7.39 -8.40 -8.30
CA GLU A 125 -6.61 -9.64 -8.17
C GLU A 125 -6.33 -9.99 -6.69
N SER A 126 -5.94 -8.99 -5.88
CA SER A 126 -5.71 -9.21 -4.45
C SER A 126 -6.98 -9.62 -3.70
N MET A 127 -8.13 -9.03 -4.04
CA MET A 127 -9.44 -9.43 -3.50
C MET A 127 -9.80 -10.85 -3.87
N PHE A 128 -9.62 -11.24 -5.13
CA PHE A 128 -9.92 -12.59 -5.60
C PHE A 128 -9.11 -13.65 -4.85
N ILE A 129 -7.81 -13.42 -4.67
CA ILE A 129 -6.92 -14.34 -3.97
C ILE A 129 -7.29 -14.44 -2.48
N LEU A 130 -7.58 -13.31 -1.83
CA LEU A 130 -8.01 -13.30 -0.42
C LEU A 130 -9.36 -13.98 -0.20
N LEU A 131 -10.29 -13.84 -1.15
CA LEU A 131 -11.59 -14.52 -1.09
C LEU A 131 -11.43 -16.05 -1.22
N ARG A 132 -10.58 -16.51 -2.14
CA ARG A 132 -10.24 -17.94 -2.29
C ARG A 132 -9.57 -18.50 -1.03
N LEU A 133 -8.65 -17.74 -0.43
CA LEU A 133 -8.03 -18.09 0.86
C LEU A 133 -9.04 -18.16 2.02
N PHE A 134 -10.08 -17.32 1.99
CA PHE A 134 -11.15 -17.34 2.98
C PHE A 134 -12.06 -18.56 2.84
N GLU A 135 -12.49 -18.87 1.61
CA GLU A 135 -13.33 -20.04 1.28
C GLU A 135 -12.64 -21.36 1.66
N GLY A 136 -11.30 -21.37 1.65
CA GLY A 136 -10.48 -22.56 1.86
C GLY A 136 -10.15 -23.16 0.50
N ALA A 137 -8.85 -23.35 0.26
CA ALA A 137 -8.32 -23.94 -0.97
C ALA A 137 -9.04 -25.22 -1.39
#